data_AF-A0A9P8JLC5-F1
#
_entry.id   AF-A0A9P8JLC5-F1
#
_cell.length_a   1.000
_cell.length_b   1.000
_cell.length_c   1.000
_cell.angle_alpha   90.00
_cell.angle_beta   90.00
_cell.angle_gamma   90.00
#
_symmetry.space_group_name_H-M   'P 1'
#
loop_
_entity.id
_entity.type
_entity.pdbx_description
1 polymer ?
#
loop_
_entity_poly.entity_id
_entity_poly.type
_entity_poly.pdbx_seq_one_letter_code
_entity_poly.pdbx_strand_id
1 'polypeptide(L)'
;RGPSKRGVGLQFGPDVTKRFCEKNGLEAIIRSHEVRMDGYEEEHDSKCITIFSAPNYCDSTGNRGAFINIEDDYKLQFKQFDAVKHPDIKPMAYASSPMMGMM
;
A
#
# COMPACT_ATOMS: atom_id res chain seq x y z
N ARG A 1 6.14 9.29 16.63
CA ARG A 1 6.96 8.14 16.16
C ARG A 1 6.78 6.99 17.14
N GLY A 2 6.79 5.75 16.68
CA GLY A 2 6.65 4.56 17.54
C GLY A 2 7.35 3.32 16.96
N PRO A 3 7.51 2.25 17.74
CA PRO A 3 8.08 1.01 17.25
C PRO A 3 7.23 0.43 16.11
N SER A 4 7.89 -0.19 15.14
CA SER A 4 7.21 -0.85 14.03
C SER A 4 6.49 -2.12 14.49
N LYS A 5 5.22 -2.29 14.10
CA LYS A 5 4.48 -3.57 14.24
C LYS A 5 5.17 -4.73 13.51
N ARG A 6 6.09 -4.45 12.58
CA ARG A 6 6.85 -5.45 11.80
C ARG A 6 8.18 -5.85 12.44
N GLY A 7 8.53 -5.28 13.59
CA GLY A 7 9.80 -5.55 14.29
C GLY A 7 11.03 -4.92 13.64
N VAL A 8 10.88 -4.22 12.50
CA VAL A 8 11.95 -3.51 11.80
C VAL A 8 11.45 -2.17 11.28
N GLY A 9 12.32 -1.15 11.32
CA GLY A 9 11.97 0.23 10.99
C GLY A 9 11.17 0.93 12.09
N LEU A 10 10.47 1.99 11.73
CA LEU A 10 9.71 2.84 12.66
C LEU A 10 8.35 3.22 12.06
N GLN A 11 7.35 3.39 12.92
CA GLN A 11 6.12 4.09 12.57
C GLN A 11 6.29 5.59 12.79
N PHE A 12 5.70 6.38 11.91
CA PHE A 12 5.74 7.83 11.94
C PHE A 12 4.32 8.39 11.90
N GLY A 13 4.08 9.47 12.65
CA GLY A 13 2.78 10.13 12.69
C GLY A 13 2.68 11.25 11.65
N PRO A 14 1.51 11.91 11.57
CA PRO A 14 1.27 13.00 10.64
C PRO A 14 2.23 14.18 10.82
N ASP A 15 2.69 14.44 12.05
CA ASP A 15 3.68 15.47 12.37
C ASP A 15 5.02 15.27 11.62
N VAL A 16 5.44 14.01 11.47
CA VAL A 16 6.69 13.65 10.81
C VAL A 16 6.54 13.80 9.30
N THR A 17 5.44 13.32 8.72
CA THR A 17 5.15 13.47 7.29
C THR A 17 5.07 14.94 6.91
N LYS A 18 4.32 15.74 7.68
CA LYS A 18 4.20 17.19 7.47
C LYS A 18 5.56 17.88 7.47
N ARG A 19 6.35 17.69 8.53
CA ARG A 19 7.69 18.29 8.65
C ARG A 19 8.63 17.86 7.53
N PHE A 20 8.56 16.59 7.09
CA PHE A 20 9.36 16.11 5.96
C PHE A 20 8.95 16.79 4.65
N CYS A 21 7.65 16.87 4.37
CA CYS A 21 7.15 17.49 3.15
C CYS A 21 7.51 18.98 3.09
N GLU A 22 7.24 19.73 4.18
CA GLU A 22 7.55 21.16 4.28
C GLU A 22 9.04 21.45 4.10
N LYS A 23 9.91 20.66 4.76
CA LYS A 23 11.36 20.85 4.67
C LYS A 23 11.89 20.67 3.24
N ASN A 24 11.23 19.84 2.42
CA ASN A 24 11.70 19.48 1.09
C ASN A 24 10.87 20.08 -0.04
N GLY A 25 9.90 20.95 0.27
CA GLY A 25 9.02 21.54 -0.75
C GLY A 25 8.14 20.50 -1.47
N LEU A 26 7.75 19.43 -0.78
CA LEU A 26 6.87 18.38 -1.31
C LEU A 26 5.44 18.58 -0.85
N GLU A 27 4.47 18.16 -1.66
CA GLU A 27 3.04 18.20 -1.30
C GLU A 27 2.65 17.00 -0.42
N ALA A 28 3.07 15.80 -0.85
CA ALA A 28 2.77 14.52 -0.24
C ALA A 28 3.85 13.47 -0.58
N ILE A 29 3.80 12.33 0.11
CA ILE A 29 4.52 11.10 -0.27
C ILE A 29 3.53 10.04 -0.75
N ILE A 30 3.90 9.29 -1.78
CA ILE A 30 3.18 8.09 -2.24
C ILE A 30 4.02 6.87 -1.87
N ARG A 31 3.40 5.89 -1.21
CA ARG A 31 4.03 4.67 -0.70
C ARG A 31 3.09 3.48 -0.90
N SER A 32 3.59 2.26 -0.74
CA SER A 32 2.80 1.03 -0.87
C SER A 32 2.85 0.23 0.43
N HIS A 33 3.50 -0.93 0.42
CA HIS A 33 3.86 -1.76 1.58
C HIS A 33 2.73 -2.37 2.42
N GLU A 34 1.58 -1.72 2.56
CA GLU A 34 0.42 -2.18 3.32
C GLU A 34 -0.78 -2.38 2.41
N VAL A 35 -1.51 -3.49 2.61
CA VAL A 35 -2.75 -3.79 1.88
C VAL A 35 -3.81 -2.79 2.32
N ARG A 36 -4.56 -2.25 1.36
CA ARG A 36 -5.76 -1.42 1.56
C ARG A 36 -6.93 -2.08 0.86
N MET A 37 -8.10 -2.09 1.52
CA MET A 37 -9.28 -2.80 0.99
C MET A 37 -9.72 -2.28 -0.37
N ASP A 38 -9.63 -0.96 -0.58
CA ASP A 38 -9.95 -0.31 -1.85
C ASP A 38 -8.74 -0.15 -2.78
N GLY A 39 -7.59 -0.73 -2.42
CA GLY A 39 -6.34 -0.62 -3.15
C GLY A 39 -5.56 0.67 -2.88
N TYR A 40 -6.15 1.66 -2.20
CA TYR A 40 -5.45 2.86 -1.76
C TYR A 40 -6.05 3.45 -0.49
N GLU A 41 -5.31 4.32 0.19
CA GLU A 41 -5.78 5.10 1.33
C GLU A 41 -4.98 6.40 1.45
N GLU A 42 -5.65 7.53 1.71
CA GLU A 42 -5.02 8.81 1.99
C GLU A 42 -4.95 9.02 3.50
N GLU A 43 -3.74 9.13 4.03
CA GLU A 43 -3.46 9.27 5.46
C GLU A 43 -2.70 10.58 5.73
N HIS A 44 -2.66 10.99 7.00
CA HIS A 44 -1.91 12.18 7.45
C HIS A 44 -2.30 13.46 6.69
N ASP A 45 -3.60 13.77 6.66
CA ASP A 45 -4.16 14.93 5.94
C ASP A 45 -3.77 14.92 4.45
N SER A 46 -3.93 13.74 3.81
CA SER A 46 -3.58 13.46 2.41
C SER A 46 -2.10 13.66 2.06
N LYS A 47 -1.20 13.77 3.05
CA LYS A 47 0.25 13.87 2.82
C LYS A 47 0.97 12.53 2.77
N CYS A 48 0.32 11.45 3.16
CA CYS A 48 0.85 10.09 3.08
C CYS A 48 -0.15 9.19 2.37
N ILE A 49 0.09 8.91 1.10
CA ILE A 49 -0.82 8.16 0.25
C ILE A 49 -0.31 6.73 0.14
N THR A 50 -1.13 5.76 0.54
CA THR A 50 -0.86 4.33 0.34
C THR A 50 -1.50 3.86 -0.97
N ILE A 51 -0.74 3.22 -1.85
CA ILE A 51 -1.22 2.56 -3.07
C ILE A 51 -0.81 1.08 -3.09
N PHE A 52 -1.74 0.19 -3.42
CA PHE A 52 -1.55 -1.25 -3.39
C PHE A 52 -2.14 -1.91 -4.63
N SER A 53 -1.30 -2.57 -5.43
CA SER A 53 -1.66 -3.03 -6.78
C SER A 53 -1.81 -4.55 -6.91
N ALA A 54 -1.92 -5.29 -5.80
CA ALA A 54 -2.22 -6.72 -5.81
C ALA A 54 -3.67 -6.95 -5.36
N PRO A 55 -4.66 -7.01 -6.27
CA PRO A 55 -6.04 -7.32 -5.90
C PRO A 55 -6.14 -8.76 -5.38
N ASN A 56 -7.05 -9.01 -4.45
CA ASN A 56 -7.22 -10.26 -3.72
C ASN A 56 -5.88 -10.83 -3.23
N TYR A 57 -5.15 -10.04 -2.44
CA TYR A 57 -3.80 -10.39 -2.03
C TYR A 57 -3.70 -11.77 -1.39
N CYS A 58 -2.76 -12.58 -1.88
CA CYS A 58 -2.56 -13.98 -1.52
C CYS A 58 -3.83 -14.84 -1.63
N ASP A 59 -4.70 -14.54 -2.59
CA ASP A 59 -5.95 -15.22 -2.87
C ASP A 59 -6.96 -15.29 -1.71
N SER A 60 -6.74 -14.51 -0.64
CA SER A 60 -7.52 -14.59 0.60
C SER A 60 -8.05 -13.26 1.13
N THR A 61 -7.41 -12.15 0.80
CA THR A 61 -7.72 -10.86 1.46
C THR A 61 -8.99 -10.19 0.90
N GLY A 62 -9.35 -10.46 -0.35
CA GLY A 62 -10.53 -9.86 -0.99
C GLY A 62 -10.44 -8.36 -1.29
N ASN A 63 -9.26 -7.75 -1.18
CA ASN A 63 -9.05 -6.33 -1.49
C ASN A 63 -9.10 -6.03 -3.00
N ARG A 64 -9.42 -4.80 -3.38
CA ARG A 64 -9.17 -4.26 -4.72
C ARG A 64 -7.69 -3.91 -4.87
N GLY A 65 -7.23 -3.88 -6.11
CA GLY A 65 -5.96 -3.26 -6.48
C GLY A 65 -6.20 -1.83 -6.92
N ALA A 66 -5.21 -0.97 -6.81
CA ALA A 66 -5.24 0.35 -7.43
C ALA A 66 -3.88 0.79 -7.97
N PHE A 67 -3.91 1.74 -8.91
CA PHE A 67 -2.76 2.49 -9.39
C PHE A 67 -3.12 3.98 -9.51
N ILE A 68 -2.11 4.83 -9.66
CA ILE A 68 -2.28 6.28 -9.78
C ILE A 68 -1.71 6.73 -11.12
N ASN A 69 -2.53 7.38 -11.93
CA ASN A 69 -2.03 8.20 -13.04
C ASN A 69 -1.75 9.60 -12.49
N ILE A 70 -0.55 10.11 -12.71
CA ILE A 70 -0.14 11.46 -12.32
C ILE A 70 -0.16 12.30 -13.59
N GLU A 71 -1.06 13.28 -13.64
CA GLU A 71 -1.21 14.18 -14.78
C GLU A 71 -0.10 15.24 -14.80
N ASP A 72 0.01 15.99 -15.91
CA ASP A 72 1.04 17.03 -16.08
C ASP A 72 0.97 18.15 -15.03
N ASP A 73 -0.20 18.39 -14.45
CA ASP A 73 -0.42 19.34 -13.35
C ASP A 73 -0.29 18.70 -11.95
N TYR A 74 0.31 17.51 -11.89
CA TYR A 74 0.49 16.68 -10.70
C TYR A 74 -0.81 16.20 -10.03
N LYS A 75 -1.97 16.37 -10.67
CA LYS A 75 -3.21 15.79 -10.15
C LYS A 75 -3.13 14.27 -10.14
N LEU A 76 -3.51 13.69 -9.00
CA LEU A 76 -3.52 12.25 -8.80
C LEU A 76 -4.87 11.67 -9.23
N GLN A 77 -4.84 10.77 -10.21
CA GLN A 77 -6.01 10.03 -10.69
C GLN A 77 -5.91 8.57 -10.22
N PHE A 78 -6.61 8.26 -9.13
CA PHE A 78 -6.69 6.90 -8.60
C PHE A 78 -7.57 6.03 -9.52
N LYS A 79 -7.07 4.85 -9.87
CA LYS A 79 -7.79 3.84 -10.65
C LYS A 79 -7.77 2.52 -9.90
N GLN A 80 -8.95 2.04 -9.54
CA GLN A 80 -9.13 0.76 -8.88
C GLN A 80 -9.43 -0.34 -9.89
N PHE A 81 -9.01 -1.56 -9.59
CA PHE A 81 -9.26 -2.74 -10.40
C PHE A 81 -9.43 -3.98 -9.52
N ASP A 82 -10.21 -4.93 -10.02
CA ASP A 82 -10.53 -6.17 -9.33
C ASP A 82 -9.59 -7.30 -9.73
N ALA A 83 -9.55 -8.36 -8.92
CA ALA A 83 -8.78 -9.55 -9.21
C ALA A 83 -9.33 -10.28 -10.46
N VAL A 84 -8.44 -10.95 -11.18
CA VAL A 84 -8.78 -11.76 -12.35
C VAL A 84 -8.41 -13.22 -12.08
N LYS A 85 -9.00 -14.15 -12.83
CA LYS A 85 -8.68 -15.57 -12.72
C LYS A 85 -7.22 -15.82 -13.13
N HIS A 86 -6.52 -16.66 -12.37
CA HIS A 86 -5.18 -17.16 -12.69
C HIS A 86 -5.17 -18.71 -12.63
N PRO A 87 -4.14 -19.38 -13.17
CA PRO A 87 -3.98 -20.83 -13.06
C PRO A 87 -3.96 -21.31 -11.60
N ASP A 88 -4.31 -22.59 -11.37
CA ASP A 88 -4.37 -23.20 -10.05
C ASP A 88 -2.97 -23.50 -9.48
N ILE A 89 -2.27 -22.43 -9.12
CA ILE A 89 -1.01 -22.46 -8.39
C ILE A 89 -1.21 -21.62 -7.15
N LYS A 90 -1.21 -22.26 -5.98
CA LYS A 90 -1.44 -21.57 -4.71
C LYS A 90 -0.34 -20.54 -4.42
N PRO A 91 -0.67 -19.42 -3.77
CA PRO A 91 0.32 -18.49 -3.26
C PRO A 91 1.35 -19.23 -2.40
N MET A 92 2.62 -18.84 -2.53
CA MET A 92 3.74 -19.43 -1.78
C MET A 92 4.02 -20.92 -2.05
N ALA A 93 3.53 -21.50 -3.16
CA ALA A 93 3.77 -22.91 -3.51
C ALA A 93 5.25 -23.34 -3.52
N TYR A 94 6.18 -22.40 -3.68
CA TYR A 94 7.63 -22.65 -3.77
C TYR A 94 8.42 -22.07 -2.59
N ALA A 95 7.75 -21.55 -1.56
CA ALA A 95 8.44 -21.02 -0.39
C ALA A 95 9.03 -22.17 0.45
N SER A 96 10.22 -21.95 1.02
CA SER A 96 10.95 -22.94 1.84
C SER A 96 10.24 -23.35 3.13
N SER A 97 9.21 -22.61 3.54
CA SER A 97 8.34 -22.95 4.65
C SER A 97 6.90 -22.64 4.25
N PRO A 98 5.99 -23.65 4.22
CA PRO A 98 4.59 -23.38 4.02
C PRO A 98 4.11 -22.53 5.20
N MET A 99 3.56 -21.37 4.87
CA MET A 99 3.02 -20.43 5.85
C MET A 99 1.71 -21.01 6.39
N MET A 100 1.80 -21.94 7.34
CA MET A 100 0.66 -22.70 7.88
C MET A 100 -0.32 -21.84 8.72
N GLY A 101 -0.17 -20.51 8.70
CA GLY A 101 -0.92 -19.56 9.54
C GLY A 101 -1.55 -18.38 8.81
N MET A 102 -1.73 -18.45 7.49
CA MET A 102 -2.47 -17.42 6.71
C MET A 102 -3.76 -17.94 6.07
N MET A 103 -4.22 -19.14 6.45
CA MET A 103 -5.58 -19.63 6.16
C MET A 103 -6.52 -19.30 7.30
#